data_AF-A0A6S7HQW6-F1
#
_entry.id   AF-A0A6S7HQW6-F1
#
_cell.length_a   1.000
_cell.length_b   1.000
_cell.length_c   1.000
_cell.angle_alpha   90.00
_cell.angle_beta   90.00
_cell.angle_gamma   90.00
#
_symmetry.space_group_name_H-M   'P 1'
#
loop_
_entity.id
_entity.type
_entity.pdbx_description
1 polymer ?
#
loop_
_entity_poly.entity_id
_entity_poly.type
_entity_poly.pdbx_seq_one_letter_code
_entity_poly.pdbx_strand_id
1 'polypeptide(L)'
;METDVPDLERNHLHWFRKDLRLHDNPALLKCLENCENFYGVYILDTEAWLHLKTNSSSTIWRFILQCLNELNDKLRNFNSRLFVVQGSPLRVLPTLFEKWKVSRLTFNTACDLYSKGREDVVFSLASIANVEVITQTSHTLFEIERYIEGNGGNVPINLEEFQHVFSSLGQPLPPVECVEARHFANCATPNSDWLEANFGIPTLEDLEFVDMSNISTTSLMNGGEDEGLGHFKNFVEEITRYDEGKKSQSPRESSRLSPYFKFGCLSVRYVCHEVQRYISKRDVISGFLKGLETRDFFIMLASRIRNWDRINGNPVCLDIPWEENSEYLKQFRQGKTGFPWIDANIAKLKQEDKVLEANAVTKVQ
;
A
#
# COMPACT_ATOMS: atom_id res chain seq x y z
N MET A 1 4.85 -3.06 -44.22
CA MET A 1 3.44 -3.50 -44.17
C MET A 1 3.01 -3.29 -42.75
N GLU A 2 2.50 -2.10 -42.47
CA GLU A 2 1.77 -1.82 -41.24
C GLU A 2 0.54 -2.72 -41.25
N THR A 3 0.47 -3.63 -40.30
CA THR A 3 -0.75 -4.38 -40.05
C THR A 3 -1.70 -3.44 -39.32
N ASP A 4 -2.71 -2.95 -40.04
CA ASP A 4 -3.91 -2.34 -39.46
C ASP A 4 -4.52 -3.34 -38.47
N VAL A 5 -4.20 -3.14 -37.19
CA VAL A 5 -5.00 -3.67 -36.09
C VAL A 5 -6.28 -2.84 -36.12
N PRO A 6 -7.49 -3.45 -36.12
CA PRO A 6 -8.73 -2.68 -36.14
C PRO A 6 -8.69 -1.63 -35.02
N ASP A 7 -9.25 -0.45 -35.26
CA ASP A 7 -9.45 0.62 -34.26
C ASP A 7 -10.27 0.08 -33.07
N LEU A 8 -9.62 -0.69 -32.20
CA LEU A 8 -10.13 -1.03 -30.89
C LEU A 8 -9.98 0.24 -30.06
N GLU A 9 -11.13 0.77 -29.63
CA GLU A 9 -11.20 1.84 -28.63
C GLU A 9 -10.18 1.56 -27.51
N ARG A 10 -9.32 2.55 -27.22
CA ARG A 10 -8.21 2.38 -26.28
C ARG A 10 -8.68 2.57 -24.84
N ASN A 11 -9.51 1.63 -24.41
CA ASN A 11 -10.15 1.59 -23.10
C ASN A 11 -9.19 0.95 -22.08
N HIS A 12 -8.52 1.77 -21.28
CA HIS A 12 -7.53 1.28 -20.32
C HIS A 12 -8.09 1.31 -18.90
N LEU A 13 -7.88 0.23 -18.17
CA LEU A 13 -8.26 0.06 -16.78
C LEU A 13 -7.01 0.08 -15.92
N HIS A 14 -6.94 1.01 -14.96
CA HIS A 14 -5.92 0.97 -13.90
C HIS A 14 -6.53 0.44 -12.62
N TRP A 15 -6.00 -0.67 -12.11
CA TRP A 15 -6.46 -1.26 -10.86
C TRP A 15 -5.59 -0.78 -9.69
N PHE A 16 -6.11 0.19 -8.95
CA PHE A 16 -5.53 0.67 -7.70
C PHE A 16 -5.65 -0.39 -6.61
N ARG A 17 -4.55 -0.66 -5.90
CA ARG A 17 -4.53 -1.64 -4.80
C ARG A 17 -3.93 -1.05 -3.54
N LYS A 18 -2.61 -1.08 -3.43
CA LYS A 18 -1.85 -0.51 -2.30
C LYS A 18 -1.23 0.84 -2.66
N ASP A 19 -1.53 1.38 -3.83
CA ASP A 19 -0.84 2.50 -4.45
C ASP A 19 -1.82 3.66 -4.66
N LEU A 20 -2.45 4.08 -3.55
CA LEU A 20 -3.47 5.14 -3.54
C LEU A 20 -2.83 6.53 -3.63
N ARG A 21 -2.10 6.77 -4.73
CA ARG A 21 -1.33 8.00 -4.99
C ARG A 21 -1.16 8.27 -6.48
N LEU A 22 -0.85 9.52 -6.81
CA LEU A 22 -0.50 9.96 -8.16
C LEU A 22 1.02 10.14 -8.37
N HIS A 23 1.78 10.45 -7.32
CA HIS A 23 3.24 10.52 -7.42
C HIS A 23 3.88 9.13 -7.47
N ASP A 24 4.97 8.99 -8.24
CA ASP A 24 5.72 7.74 -8.38
C ASP A 24 4.81 6.52 -8.61
N ASN A 25 3.87 6.64 -9.55
CA ASN A 25 2.96 5.56 -9.94
C ASN A 25 3.26 5.11 -11.38
N PRO A 26 4.25 4.22 -11.59
CA PRO A 26 4.67 3.82 -12.93
C PRO A 26 3.59 3.03 -13.68
N ALA A 27 2.81 2.18 -12.99
CA ALA A 27 1.72 1.45 -13.62
C ALA A 27 0.59 2.37 -14.10
N LEU A 28 0.30 3.45 -13.35
CA LEU A 28 -0.68 4.46 -13.75
C LEU A 28 -0.19 5.27 -14.96
N LEU A 29 1.07 5.69 -14.99
CA LEU A 29 1.65 6.35 -16.17
C LEU A 29 1.54 5.47 -17.42
N LYS A 30 1.88 4.18 -17.31
CA LYS A 30 1.69 3.20 -18.39
C LYS A 30 0.24 2.98 -18.80
N CYS A 31 -0.70 3.20 -17.88
CA CYS A 31 -2.12 3.19 -18.20
C CYS A 31 -2.49 4.37 -19.10
N LEU A 32 -1.98 5.56 -18.81
CA LEU A 32 -2.36 6.79 -19.51
C LEU A 32 -1.66 6.93 -20.87
N GLU A 33 -0.58 6.20 -21.12
CA GLU A 33 0.07 6.12 -22.43
C GLU A 33 -0.89 5.60 -23.52
N ASN A 34 -1.19 6.44 -24.51
CA ASN A 34 -2.09 6.16 -25.62
C ASN A 34 -3.52 5.77 -25.20
N CYS A 35 -4.01 6.26 -24.06
CA CYS A 35 -5.34 5.97 -23.56
C CYS A 35 -6.41 6.92 -24.14
N GLU A 36 -7.51 6.36 -24.64
CA GLU A 36 -8.69 7.12 -25.08
C GLU A 36 -9.75 7.19 -23.97
N ASN A 37 -10.05 6.07 -23.31
CA ASN A 37 -10.95 6.03 -22.17
C ASN A 37 -10.29 5.38 -20.96
N PHE A 38 -10.19 6.13 -19.86
CA PHE A 38 -9.56 5.68 -18.63
C PHE A 38 -10.58 5.25 -17.59
N TYR A 39 -10.29 4.12 -16.94
CA TYR A 39 -11.06 3.58 -15.83
C TYR A 39 -10.13 3.32 -14.64
N GLY A 40 -10.06 4.28 -13.71
CA GLY A 40 -9.37 4.08 -12.43
C GLY A 40 -10.25 3.30 -11.47
N VAL A 41 -9.92 2.05 -11.18
CA VAL A 41 -10.76 1.14 -10.38
C VAL A 41 -10.09 0.78 -9.07
N TYR A 42 -10.84 0.84 -7.98
CA TYR A 42 -10.48 0.24 -6.71
C TYR A 42 -11.48 -0.88 -6.36
N ILE A 43 -10.98 -2.10 -6.14
CA ILE A 43 -11.82 -3.25 -5.81
C ILE A 43 -11.80 -3.47 -4.29
N LEU A 44 -12.93 -3.23 -3.64
CA LEU A 44 -13.19 -3.60 -2.25
C LEU A 44 -13.44 -5.10 -2.17
N ASP A 45 -12.37 -5.85 -1.98
CA ASP A 45 -12.39 -7.31 -1.93
C ASP A 45 -13.08 -7.87 -0.68
N THR A 46 -14.40 -8.03 -0.77
CA THR A 46 -15.22 -8.55 0.33
C THR A 46 -14.72 -9.91 0.85
N GLU A 47 -14.11 -10.77 0.03
CA GLU A 47 -13.61 -12.08 0.46
C GLU A 47 -12.32 -11.96 1.27
N ALA A 48 -11.33 -11.21 0.79
CA ALA A 48 -10.11 -10.94 1.55
C ALA A 48 -10.41 -10.16 2.84
N TRP A 49 -11.36 -9.23 2.78
CA TRP A 49 -11.79 -8.46 3.95
C TRP A 49 -12.68 -9.27 4.90
N LEU A 50 -13.39 -10.31 4.44
CA LEU A 50 -14.13 -11.25 5.30
C LEU A 50 -13.19 -11.98 6.27
N HIS A 51 -11.98 -12.34 5.83
CA HIS A 51 -10.95 -12.88 6.72
C HIS A 51 -10.41 -11.83 7.71
N LEU A 52 -10.50 -10.54 7.36
CA LEU A 52 -10.10 -9.40 8.21
C LEU A 52 -11.24 -8.89 9.12
N LYS A 53 -12.49 -9.35 8.92
CA LYS A 53 -13.68 -8.97 9.72
C LYS A 53 -13.55 -9.31 11.20
N THR A 54 -12.65 -10.20 11.58
CA THR A 54 -12.50 -10.60 12.99
C THR A 54 -11.82 -9.55 13.86
N ASN A 55 -11.12 -8.53 13.32
CA ASN A 55 -10.35 -7.57 14.14
C ASN A 55 -10.02 -6.22 13.45
N SER A 56 -10.66 -5.84 12.35
CA SER A 56 -10.33 -4.57 11.68
C SER A 56 -11.00 -3.39 12.37
N SER A 57 -10.20 -2.56 13.04
CA SER A 57 -10.67 -1.32 13.65
C SER A 57 -11.37 -0.44 12.62
N SER A 58 -12.50 0.15 12.99
CA SER A 58 -13.22 1.15 12.21
C SER A 58 -12.33 2.33 11.80
N THR A 59 -11.25 2.60 12.55
CA THR A 59 -10.20 3.56 12.15
C THR A 59 -9.54 3.19 10.83
N ILE A 60 -9.23 1.91 10.58
CA ILE A 60 -8.57 1.50 9.33
C ILE A 60 -9.49 1.79 8.14
N TRP A 61 -10.78 1.48 8.28
CA TRP A 61 -11.76 1.78 7.25
C TRP A 61 -11.91 3.27 7.01
N ARG A 62 -12.00 4.06 8.09
CA ARG A 62 -11.99 5.53 7.99
C ARG A 62 -10.76 6.02 7.22
N PHE A 63 -9.56 5.52 7.54
CA PHE A 63 -8.32 5.90 6.88
C PHE A 63 -8.34 5.54 5.39
N ILE A 64 -8.73 4.30 5.03
CA ILE A 64 -8.82 3.87 3.63
C ILE A 64 -9.81 4.74 2.86
N LEU A 65 -11.01 4.97 3.41
CA LEU A 65 -12.02 5.81 2.76
C LEU A 65 -11.53 7.25 2.58
N GLN A 66 -10.80 7.81 3.54
CA GLN A 66 -10.15 9.11 3.35
C GLN A 66 -9.12 9.10 2.21
N CYS A 67 -8.28 8.05 2.12
CA CYS A 67 -7.36 7.90 0.99
C CYS A 67 -8.08 7.81 -0.36
N LEU A 68 -9.17 7.03 -0.43
CA LEU A 68 -9.96 6.87 -1.67
C LEU A 68 -10.65 8.17 -2.06
N ASN A 69 -11.19 8.92 -1.09
CA ASN A 69 -11.81 10.22 -1.32
C ASN A 69 -10.80 11.23 -1.86
N GLU A 70 -9.63 11.37 -1.23
CA GLU A 70 -8.60 12.29 -1.73
C GLU A 70 -8.12 11.89 -3.13
N LEU A 71 -7.91 10.59 -3.40
CA LEU A 71 -7.53 10.11 -4.72
C LEU A 71 -8.60 10.44 -5.77
N ASN A 72 -9.88 10.25 -5.43
CA ASN A 72 -10.99 10.58 -6.32
C ASN A 72 -11.09 12.09 -6.58
N ASP A 73 -10.91 12.93 -5.56
CA ASP A 73 -10.90 14.38 -5.70
C ASP A 73 -9.76 14.85 -6.61
N LYS A 74 -8.57 14.26 -6.47
CA LYS A 74 -7.44 14.50 -7.37
C LYS A 74 -7.72 14.07 -8.80
N LEU A 75 -8.33 12.90 -9.01
CA LEU A 75 -8.74 12.45 -10.34
C LEU A 75 -9.83 13.34 -10.95
N ARG A 76 -10.75 13.87 -10.14
CA ARG A 76 -11.79 14.82 -10.58
C ARG A 76 -11.21 16.13 -11.09
N ASN A 77 -10.08 16.59 -10.53
CA ASN A 77 -9.37 17.76 -11.07
C ASN A 77 -8.86 17.55 -12.51
N PHE A 78 -8.79 16.30 -12.98
CA PHE A 78 -8.42 15.95 -14.35
C PHE A 78 -9.62 15.52 -15.20
N ASN A 79 -10.85 15.86 -14.80
CA ASN A 79 -12.10 15.38 -15.42
C ASN A 79 -12.22 13.84 -15.44
N SER A 80 -11.55 13.18 -14.48
CA SER A 80 -11.62 11.74 -14.26
C SER A 80 -12.33 11.44 -12.93
N ARG A 81 -12.33 10.17 -12.52
CA ARG A 81 -12.87 9.73 -11.23
C ARG A 81 -12.34 8.35 -10.86
N LEU A 82 -12.54 8.00 -9.59
CA LEU A 82 -12.36 6.64 -9.10
C LEU A 82 -13.68 5.86 -9.21
N PHE A 83 -13.58 4.60 -9.65
CA PHE A 83 -14.66 3.62 -9.64
C PHE A 83 -14.39 2.62 -8.52
N VAL A 84 -15.24 2.62 -7.49
CA VAL A 84 -15.13 1.66 -6.39
C VAL A 84 -16.11 0.51 -6.62
N VAL A 85 -15.60 -0.72 -6.66
CA VAL A 85 -16.40 -1.93 -6.91
C VAL A 85 -16.25 -2.88 -5.74
N GLN A 86 -17.36 -3.41 -5.23
CA GLN A 86 -17.33 -4.42 -4.18
C GLN A 86 -17.33 -5.83 -4.79
N GLY A 87 -16.44 -6.70 -4.31
CA GLY A 87 -16.39 -8.11 -4.68
C GLY A 87 -14.99 -8.65 -4.91
N SER A 88 -14.90 -9.95 -5.22
CA SER A 88 -13.62 -10.61 -5.51
C SER A 88 -13.04 -10.11 -6.84
N PRO A 89 -11.76 -9.69 -6.90
CA PRO A 89 -11.13 -9.24 -8.15
C PRO A 89 -11.25 -10.25 -9.30
N LEU A 90 -11.21 -11.55 -8.97
CA LEU A 90 -11.33 -12.64 -9.93
C LEU A 90 -12.71 -12.72 -10.61
N ARG A 91 -13.75 -12.15 -9.99
CA ARG A 91 -15.10 -12.07 -10.55
C ARG A 91 -15.37 -10.71 -11.19
N VAL A 92 -14.92 -9.65 -10.52
CA VAL A 92 -15.17 -8.27 -10.95
C VAL A 92 -14.42 -7.94 -12.24
N LEU A 93 -13.13 -8.26 -12.34
CA LEU A 93 -12.31 -7.86 -13.48
C LEU A 93 -12.84 -8.40 -14.82
N PRO A 94 -13.17 -9.70 -14.98
CA PRO A 94 -13.77 -10.20 -16.22
C PRO A 94 -15.06 -9.47 -16.63
N THR A 95 -15.94 -9.17 -15.65
CA THR A 95 -17.18 -8.42 -15.92
C THR A 95 -16.89 -7.00 -16.38
N LEU A 96 -15.87 -6.34 -15.80
CA LEU A 96 -15.46 -4.99 -16.23
C LEU A 96 -14.80 -5.00 -17.61
N PHE A 97 -13.99 -6.01 -17.92
CA PHE A 97 -13.36 -6.15 -19.23
C PHE A 97 -14.39 -6.21 -20.35
N GLU A 98 -15.43 -7.04 -20.17
CA GLU A 98 -16.52 -7.16 -21.13
C GLU A 98 -17.37 -5.88 -21.19
N LYS A 99 -17.79 -5.36 -20.03
CA LYS A 99 -18.70 -4.21 -19.94
C LYS A 99 -18.10 -2.93 -20.50
N TRP A 100 -16.82 -2.68 -20.26
CA TRP A 100 -16.13 -1.47 -20.68
C TRP A 100 -15.23 -1.69 -21.90
N LYS A 101 -15.28 -2.88 -22.51
CA LYS A 101 -14.45 -3.27 -23.65
C LYS A 101 -12.98 -2.91 -23.43
N VAL A 102 -12.45 -3.29 -22.27
CA VAL A 102 -11.09 -2.94 -21.85
C VAL A 102 -10.10 -3.58 -22.82
N SER A 103 -9.12 -2.83 -23.28
CA SER A 103 -8.01 -3.32 -24.11
C SER A 103 -6.72 -3.50 -23.33
N ARG A 104 -6.55 -2.75 -22.23
CA ARG A 104 -5.37 -2.80 -21.36
C ARG A 104 -5.73 -2.73 -19.88
N LEU A 105 -5.16 -3.61 -19.08
CA LEU A 105 -5.16 -3.56 -17.62
C LEU A 105 -3.76 -3.18 -17.12
N THR A 106 -3.66 -2.22 -16.20
CA THR A 106 -2.40 -1.94 -15.49
C THR A 106 -2.58 -1.94 -13.98
N PHE A 107 -1.54 -2.37 -13.24
CA PHE A 107 -1.48 -2.28 -11.79
C PHE A 107 -0.03 -2.41 -11.29
N ASN A 108 0.29 -1.81 -10.15
CA ASN A 108 1.60 -2.01 -9.53
C ASN A 108 1.67 -3.38 -8.84
N THR A 109 2.68 -4.21 -9.09
CA THR A 109 2.86 -5.57 -8.55
C THR A 109 2.79 -5.62 -7.02
N ALA A 110 2.18 -6.67 -6.50
CA ALA A 110 2.09 -6.89 -5.06
C ALA A 110 3.20 -7.86 -4.63
N CYS A 111 3.77 -7.62 -3.46
CA CYS A 111 4.89 -8.42 -2.99
C CYS A 111 4.44 -9.67 -2.21
N ASP A 112 3.21 -9.75 -1.69
CA ASP A 112 2.79 -10.89 -0.88
C ASP A 112 2.36 -12.12 -1.71
N LEU A 113 2.63 -13.32 -1.17
CA LEU A 113 2.34 -14.61 -1.83
C LEU A 113 0.87 -14.77 -2.21
N TYR A 114 -0.04 -14.27 -1.36
CA TYR A 114 -1.48 -14.31 -1.61
C TYR A 114 -1.86 -13.52 -2.86
N SER A 115 -1.30 -12.31 -3.01
CA SER A 115 -1.53 -11.48 -4.18
C SER A 115 -0.88 -12.06 -5.43
N LYS A 116 0.31 -12.67 -5.34
CA LYS A 116 0.97 -13.33 -6.49
C LYS A 116 0.11 -14.44 -7.10
N GLY A 117 -0.41 -15.35 -6.26
CA GLY A 117 -1.27 -16.43 -6.75
C GLY A 117 -2.56 -15.92 -7.42
N ARG A 118 -3.07 -14.76 -7.00
CA ARG A 118 -4.21 -14.10 -7.65
C ARG A 118 -3.82 -13.40 -8.94
N GLU A 119 -2.64 -12.78 -9.00
CA GLU A 119 -2.12 -12.15 -10.22
C GLU A 119 -2.00 -13.16 -11.36
N ASP A 120 -1.49 -14.37 -11.12
CA ASP A 120 -1.40 -15.43 -12.12
C ASP A 120 -2.77 -15.79 -12.74
N VAL A 121 -3.82 -15.81 -11.90
CA VAL A 121 -5.19 -16.04 -12.35
C VAL A 121 -5.70 -14.83 -13.13
N VAL A 122 -5.41 -13.61 -12.69
CA VAL A 122 -5.78 -12.38 -13.41
C VAL A 122 -5.11 -12.30 -14.78
N PHE A 123 -3.84 -12.67 -14.91
CA PHE A 123 -3.15 -12.77 -16.21
C PHE A 123 -3.87 -13.76 -17.14
N SER A 124 -4.27 -14.91 -16.61
CA SER A 124 -5.01 -15.92 -17.38
C SER A 124 -6.38 -15.39 -17.84
N LEU A 125 -7.12 -14.72 -16.94
CA LEU A 125 -8.42 -14.12 -17.25
C LEU A 125 -8.32 -12.99 -18.28
N ALA A 126 -7.31 -12.14 -18.16
CA ALA A 126 -7.04 -11.05 -19.09
C ALA A 126 -6.66 -11.58 -20.47
N SER A 127 -5.83 -12.64 -20.54
CA SER A 127 -5.48 -13.30 -21.79
C SER A 127 -6.70 -13.87 -22.52
N ILE A 128 -7.64 -14.49 -21.79
CA ILE A 128 -8.90 -15.00 -22.35
C ILE A 128 -9.77 -13.84 -22.90
N ALA A 129 -9.78 -12.70 -22.21
CA ALA A 129 -10.51 -11.50 -22.62
C ALA A 129 -9.78 -10.64 -23.67
N ASN A 130 -8.61 -11.07 -24.15
CA ASN A 130 -7.74 -10.31 -25.07
C ASN A 130 -7.35 -8.92 -24.54
N VAL A 131 -7.07 -8.83 -23.23
CA VAL A 131 -6.64 -7.62 -22.52
C VAL A 131 -5.13 -7.67 -22.30
N GLU A 132 -4.40 -6.65 -22.75
CA GLU A 132 -2.98 -6.48 -22.45
C GLU A 132 -2.78 -6.17 -20.95
N VAL A 133 -1.93 -6.91 -20.25
CA VAL A 133 -1.64 -6.64 -18.83
C VAL A 133 -0.24 -6.06 -18.67
N ILE A 134 -0.14 -4.85 -18.11
CA ILE A 134 1.13 -4.20 -17.78
C ILE A 134 1.27 -4.04 -16.28
N THR A 135 2.32 -4.63 -15.71
CA THR A 135 2.63 -4.49 -14.28
C THR A 135 3.94 -3.74 -14.08
N GLN A 136 4.06 -3.05 -12.95
CA GLN A 136 5.25 -2.28 -12.57
C GLN A 136 5.50 -2.41 -11.07
N THR A 137 6.75 -2.26 -10.63
CA THR A 137 7.08 -2.30 -9.20
C THR A 137 7.27 -0.88 -8.65
N SER A 138 6.57 -0.53 -7.58
CA SER A 138 6.74 0.77 -6.88
C SER A 138 6.54 0.72 -5.36
N HIS A 139 6.21 -0.44 -4.78
CA HIS A 139 5.96 -0.58 -3.34
C HIS A 139 7.23 -0.84 -2.52
N THR A 140 8.34 -1.16 -3.17
CA THR A 140 9.66 -1.44 -2.57
C THR A 140 10.73 -0.57 -3.25
N LEU A 141 11.85 -0.35 -2.55
CA LEU A 141 13.02 0.37 -3.05
C LEU A 141 13.59 -0.31 -4.30
N PHE A 142 13.81 -1.63 -4.21
CA PHE A 142 14.19 -2.47 -5.35
C PHE A 142 13.16 -3.56 -5.59
N GLU A 143 13.17 -4.13 -6.78
CA GLU A 143 12.36 -5.32 -7.05
C GLU A 143 12.87 -6.50 -6.22
N ILE A 144 11.94 -7.34 -5.77
CA ILE A 144 12.26 -8.47 -4.87
C ILE A 144 13.33 -9.38 -5.48
N GLU A 145 13.27 -9.63 -6.80
CA GLU A 145 14.25 -10.49 -7.47
C GLU A 145 15.66 -9.92 -7.41
N ARG A 146 15.83 -8.60 -7.40
CA ARG A 146 17.17 -7.98 -7.30
C ARG A 146 17.85 -8.29 -5.97
N TYR A 147 17.10 -8.40 -4.87
CA TYR A 147 17.65 -8.82 -3.59
C TYR A 147 18.10 -10.29 -3.60
N ILE A 148 17.38 -11.15 -4.33
CA ILE A 148 17.67 -12.58 -4.39
C ILE A 148 18.87 -12.83 -5.32
N GLU A 149 18.88 -12.20 -6.49
CA GLU A 149 19.99 -12.24 -7.44
C GLU A 149 21.28 -11.69 -6.83
N GLY A 150 21.17 -10.57 -6.09
CA GLY A 150 22.30 -9.99 -5.36
C GLY A 150 22.89 -10.91 -4.28
N ASN A 151 22.15 -11.94 -3.87
CA ASN A 151 22.59 -12.98 -2.94
C ASN A 151 22.85 -14.33 -3.64
N GLY A 152 23.18 -14.31 -4.92
CA GLY A 152 23.50 -15.53 -5.69
C GLY A 152 22.30 -16.44 -5.94
N GLY A 153 21.09 -15.89 -5.97
CA GLY A 153 19.85 -16.64 -6.18
C GLY A 153 19.19 -17.17 -4.90
N ASN A 154 19.77 -16.92 -3.73
CA ASN A 154 19.24 -17.37 -2.44
C ASN A 154 18.49 -16.25 -1.72
N VAL A 155 17.44 -16.60 -0.98
CA VAL A 155 16.70 -15.65 -0.14
C VAL A 155 17.55 -15.30 1.09
N PRO A 156 17.95 -14.03 1.31
CA PRO A 156 18.64 -13.63 2.53
C PRO A 156 17.74 -13.85 3.75
N ILE A 157 18.17 -14.61 4.76
CA ILE A 157 17.29 -14.99 5.89
C ILE A 157 17.50 -14.09 7.11
N ASN A 158 18.68 -13.50 7.26
CA ASN A 158 19.00 -12.60 8.36
C ASN A 158 19.26 -11.17 7.84
N LEU A 159 19.12 -10.20 8.74
CA LEU A 159 19.20 -8.79 8.39
C LEU A 159 20.62 -8.38 7.96
N GLU A 160 21.68 -8.97 8.53
CA GLU A 160 23.07 -8.65 8.19
C GLU A 160 23.39 -9.05 6.74
N GLU A 161 22.99 -10.26 6.34
CA GLU A 161 23.09 -10.75 4.98
C GLU A 161 22.31 -9.86 4.01
N PHE A 162 21.06 -9.50 4.34
CA PHE A 162 20.27 -8.59 3.54
C PHE A 162 20.92 -7.21 3.40
N GLN A 163 21.49 -6.66 4.47
CA GLN A 163 22.17 -5.36 4.44
C GLN A 163 23.43 -5.38 3.55
N HIS A 164 24.17 -6.48 3.55
CA HIS A 164 25.30 -6.67 2.64
C HIS A 164 24.85 -6.63 1.18
N VAL A 165 23.77 -7.34 0.85
CA VAL A 165 23.17 -7.33 -0.48
C VAL A 165 22.62 -5.94 -0.84
N PHE A 166 21.86 -5.31 0.07
CA PHE A 166 21.29 -3.99 -0.17
C PHE A 166 22.38 -2.96 -0.51
N SER A 167 23.50 -3.00 0.22
CA SER A 167 24.65 -2.11 0.00
C SER A 167 25.33 -2.33 -1.36
N SER A 168 25.27 -3.54 -1.92
CA SER A 168 25.87 -3.86 -3.23
C SER A 168 24.98 -3.45 -4.41
N LEU A 169 23.67 -3.29 -4.20
CA LEU A 169 22.70 -2.89 -5.25
C LEU A 169 22.77 -1.41 -5.64
N GLY A 170 23.47 -0.58 -4.86
CA GLY A 170 23.64 0.85 -5.10
C GLY A 170 22.40 1.65 -4.70
N GLN A 171 22.03 2.66 -5.50
CA GLN A 171 20.86 3.50 -5.22
C GLN A 171 19.58 2.93 -5.88
N PRO A 172 18.43 3.01 -5.20
CA PRO A 172 17.13 2.73 -5.81
C PRO A 172 16.89 3.61 -7.03
N LEU A 173 16.07 3.13 -7.97
CA LEU A 173 15.63 3.95 -9.09
C LEU A 173 14.95 5.25 -8.58
N PRO A 174 15.16 6.39 -9.25
CA PRO A 174 14.45 7.61 -8.90
C PRO A 174 12.94 7.40 -9.07
N PRO A 175 12.12 8.10 -8.27
CA PRO A 175 10.68 8.09 -8.46
C PRO A 175 10.34 8.57 -9.88
N VAL A 176 9.33 7.95 -10.50
CA VAL A 176 8.80 8.45 -11.78
C VAL A 176 8.06 9.78 -11.58
N GLU A 177 7.82 10.50 -12.67
CA GLU A 177 7.11 11.78 -12.61
C GLU A 177 5.70 11.63 -12.03
N CYS A 178 5.19 12.72 -11.45
CA CYS A 178 3.83 12.75 -10.92
C CYS A 178 2.82 12.78 -12.07
N VAL A 179 1.69 12.11 -11.89
CA VAL A 179 0.58 12.20 -12.84
C VAL A 179 -0.08 13.58 -12.74
N GLU A 180 0.11 14.37 -13.79
CA GLU A 180 -0.47 15.69 -13.99
C GLU A 180 -1.55 15.70 -15.10
N ALA A 181 -2.30 16.81 -15.21
CA ALA A 181 -3.37 16.99 -16.20
C ALA A 181 -2.96 16.70 -17.66
N ARG A 182 -1.69 16.93 -18.04
CA ARG A 182 -1.19 16.63 -19.39
C ARG A 182 -1.29 15.15 -19.75
N HIS A 183 -1.24 14.25 -18.78
CA HIS A 183 -1.38 12.80 -19.01
C HIS A 183 -2.83 12.40 -19.30
N PHE A 184 -3.79 13.21 -18.88
CA PHE A 184 -5.22 13.02 -19.15
C PHE A 184 -5.70 13.80 -20.39
N ALA A 185 -4.85 14.61 -21.02
CA ALA A 185 -5.27 15.56 -22.07
C ALA A 185 -5.99 14.90 -23.26
N ASN A 186 -5.63 13.66 -23.59
CA ASN A 186 -6.23 12.90 -24.69
C ASN A 186 -7.17 11.78 -24.22
N CYS A 187 -7.51 11.78 -22.93
CA CYS A 187 -8.24 10.70 -22.30
C CYS A 187 -9.57 11.21 -21.74
N ALA A 188 -10.66 10.52 -22.06
CA ALA A 188 -11.94 10.71 -21.43
C ALA A 188 -12.12 9.70 -20.28
N THR A 189 -12.91 10.07 -19.28
CA THR A 189 -13.44 9.11 -18.30
C THR A 189 -14.95 9.14 -18.41
N PRO A 190 -15.61 8.01 -18.67
CA PRO A 190 -17.07 7.98 -18.72
C PRO A 190 -17.67 8.47 -17.41
N ASN A 191 -18.56 9.44 -17.51
CA ASN A 191 -19.25 10.01 -16.37
C ASN A 191 -20.76 10.01 -16.62
N SER A 192 -21.52 9.44 -15.69
CA SER A 192 -22.98 9.46 -15.68
C SER A 192 -23.51 9.30 -14.27
N ASP A 193 -24.70 9.82 -14.01
CA ASP A 193 -25.35 9.71 -12.69
C ASP A 193 -25.52 8.25 -12.25
N TRP A 194 -25.73 7.34 -13.21
CA TRP A 194 -25.79 5.90 -12.97
C TRP A 194 -24.42 5.35 -12.51
N LEU A 195 -23.33 5.78 -13.14
CA LEU A 195 -21.98 5.37 -12.72
C LEU A 195 -21.62 5.95 -11.34
N GLU A 196 -22.06 7.16 -11.02
CA GLU A 196 -21.91 7.73 -9.67
C GLU A 196 -22.65 6.90 -8.63
N ALA A 197 -23.92 6.56 -8.87
CA ALA A 197 -24.70 5.76 -7.94
C ALA A 197 -24.16 4.34 -7.74
N ASN A 198 -23.61 3.72 -8.80
CA ASN A 198 -23.18 2.32 -8.77
C ASN A 198 -21.70 2.09 -8.45
N PHE A 199 -20.85 3.10 -8.63
CA PHE A 199 -19.38 2.99 -8.46
C PHE A 199 -18.79 4.13 -7.62
N GLY A 200 -19.63 4.84 -6.86
CA GLY A 200 -19.20 5.82 -5.88
C GLY A 200 -18.42 5.17 -4.72
N ILE A 201 -17.67 6.00 -3.99
CA ILE A 201 -16.97 5.57 -2.79
C ILE A 201 -18.02 5.31 -1.70
N PRO A 202 -18.05 4.13 -1.06
CA PRO A 202 -19.00 3.86 0.00
C PRO A 202 -18.70 4.70 1.24
N THR A 203 -19.74 5.01 2.00
CA THR A 203 -19.62 5.59 3.34
C THR A 203 -19.24 4.54 4.36
N LEU A 204 -18.90 4.95 5.59
CA LEU A 204 -18.71 3.99 6.68
C LEU A 204 -20.00 3.26 7.03
N GLU A 205 -21.16 3.93 6.92
CA GLU A 205 -22.46 3.30 7.16
C GLU A 205 -22.79 2.22 6.12
N ASP A 206 -22.35 2.40 4.87
CA ASP A 206 -22.53 1.39 3.80
C ASP A 206 -21.70 0.12 4.04
N LEU A 207 -20.69 0.20 4.91
CA LEU A 207 -19.88 -0.94 5.32
C LEU A 207 -20.51 -1.60 6.56
N GLU A 208 -21.61 -2.33 6.36
CA GLU A 208 -22.43 -2.99 7.41
C GLU A 208 -21.65 -3.88 8.41
N PHE A 209 -20.39 -4.20 8.13
CA PHE A 209 -19.51 -5.00 8.96
C PHE A 209 -18.57 -4.16 9.86
N VAL A 210 -18.61 -2.83 9.78
CA VAL A 210 -17.80 -1.92 10.60
C VAL A 210 -18.56 -1.55 11.87
N ASP A 211 -17.96 -1.87 13.02
CA ASP A 211 -18.51 -1.44 14.31
C ASP A 211 -18.24 0.06 14.55
N MET A 212 -19.29 0.86 14.40
CA MET A 212 -19.25 2.31 14.56
C MET A 212 -19.08 2.74 16.03
N SER A 213 -19.34 1.87 17.01
CA SER A 213 -19.27 2.20 18.44
C SER A 213 -17.84 2.46 18.95
N ASN A 214 -16.84 2.01 18.18
CA ASN A 214 -15.42 2.09 18.52
C ASN A 214 -14.63 3.10 17.66
N ILE A 215 -15.31 3.97 16.88
CA ILE A 215 -14.60 5.00 16.11
C ILE A 215 -14.03 6.04 17.08
N SER A 216 -12.71 6.04 17.22
CA SER A 216 -11.99 7.14 17.87
C SER A 216 -12.17 8.40 17.02
N THR A 217 -13.03 9.32 17.47
CA THR A 217 -13.13 10.68 16.91
C THR A 217 -11.87 11.51 17.14
N THR A 218 -10.94 10.99 17.94
CA THR A 218 -9.65 11.59 18.27
C THR A 218 -8.49 11.09 17.41
N SER A 219 -8.77 10.29 16.38
CA SER A 219 -7.73 9.76 15.50
C SER A 219 -6.91 10.90 14.87
N LEU A 220 -5.65 10.98 15.25
CA LEU A 220 -4.73 12.09 14.93
C LEU A 220 -4.20 12.03 13.48
N MET A 221 -4.54 11.00 12.72
CA MET A 221 -4.01 10.77 11.37
C MET A 221 -5.14 10.66 10.36
N ASN A 222 -5.08 11.53 9.34
CA ASN A 222 -5.96 11.48 8.18
C ASN A 222 -5.30 10.66 7.07
N GLY A 223 -6.10 9.85 6.38
CA GLY A 223 -5.69 9.14 5.18
C GLY A 223 -5.60 10.06 3.97
N GLY A 224 -4.68 9.76 3.06
CA GLY A 224 -4.46 10.58 1.88
C GLY A 224 -2.99 10.69 1.47
N GLU A 225 -2.76 11.01 0.20
CA GLU A 225 -1.42 11.23 -0.34
C GLU A 225 -0.85 12.58 0.13
N ASP A 226 -1.67 13.64 0.15
CA ASP A 226 -1.26 14.97 0.58
C ASP A 226 -0.97 15.01 2.08
N GLU A 227 -1.77 14.32 2.90
CA GLU A 227 -1.50 14.12 4.31
C GLU A 227 -0.16 13.39 4.53
N GLY A 228 0.10 12.33 3.76
CA GLY A 228 1.37 11.60 3.82
C GLY A 228 2.58 12.46 3.44
N LEU A 229 2.46 13.25 2.37
CA LEU A 229 3.49 14.20 1.92
C LEU A 229 3.69 15.33 2.95
N GLY A 230 2.61 15.83 3.55
CA GLY A 230 2.65 16.84 4.62
C GLY A 230 3.36 16.33 5.86
N HIS A 231 3.04 15.12 6.31
CA HIS A 231 3.76 14.45 7.39
C HIS A 231 5.25 14.26 7.08
N PHE A 232 5.57 13.86 5.86
CA PHE A 232 6.96 13.70 5.42
C PHE A 232 7.72 15.03 5.42
N LYS A 233 7.12 16.10 4.88
CA LYS A 233 7.72 17.44 4.86
C LYS A 233 7.99 17.95 6.28
N ASN A 234 7.02 17.81 7.19
CA ASN A 234 7.18 18.18 8.59
C ASN A 234 8.32 17.40 9.26
N PHE A 235 8.44 16.10 8.97
CA PHE A 235 9.52 15.26 9.48
C PHE A 235 10.91 15.72 8.98
N VAL A 236 11.04 16.01 7.69
CA VAL A 236 12.28 16.54 7.11
C VAL A 236 12.64 17.89 7.74
N GLU A 237 11.68 18.82 7.83
CA GLU A 237 11.90 20.12 8.46
C GLU A 237 12.33 20.03 9.93
N GLU A 238 11.74 19.10 10.70
CA GLU A 238 12.11 18.86 12.09
C GLU A 238 13.55 18.33 12.19
N ILE A 239 13.94 17.38 11.34
CA ILE A 239 15.30 16.84 11.32
C ILE A 239 16.30 17.91 10.88
N THR A 240 16.03 18.64 9.80
CA THR A 240 16.93 19.70 9.31
C THR A 240 17.15 20.76 10.39
N ARG A 241 16.11 21.20 11.09
CA ARG A 241 16.24 22.18 12.19
C ARG A 241 17.04 21.66 13.37
N TYR A 242 16.89 20.38 13.72
CA TYR A 242 17.73 19.74 14.73
C TYR A 242 19.19 19.66 14.27
N ASP A 243 19.40 19.32 13.01
CA ASP A 243 20.73 19.20 12.40
C ASP A 243 21.49 20.53 12.40
N GLU A 244 20.80 21.63 12.11
CA GLU A 244 21.33 22.98 12.14
C GLU A 244 21.50 23.55 13.56
N GLY A 245 21.18 22.78 14.61
CA GLY A 245 21.24 23.23 16.00
C GLY A 245 20.17 24.28 16.36
N LYS A 246 19.19 24.52 15.48
CA LYS A 246 18.08 25.47 15.69
C LYS A 246 16.97 24.90 16.57
N LYS A 247 17.03 23.62 16.92
CA LYS A 247 16.10 22.93 17.83
C LYS A 247 16.90 22.13 18.87
N SER A 248 16.72 22.45 20.16
CA SER A 248 17.42 21.79 21.27
C SER A 248 16.82 20.43 21.65
N GLN A 249 15.57 20.17 21.28
CA GLN A 249 14.90 18.88 21.50
C GLN A 249 15.16 17.97 20.30
N SER A 250 15.44 16.70 20.57
CA SER A 250 15.55 15.68 19.53
C SER A 250 14.29 15.66 18.67
N PRO A 251 14.38 15.27 17.37
CA PRO A 251 13.21 15.02 16.54
C PRO A 251 12.25 14.03 17.22
N ARG A 252 10.99 14.03 16.78
CA ARG A 252 10.00 13.03 17.24
C ARG A 252 10.58 11.61 17.11
N GLU A 253 10.22 10.72 18.04
CA GLU A 253 10.65 9.31 18.04
C GLU A 253 10.22 8.53 16.78
N SER A 254 9.17 8.98 16.08
CA SER A 254 8.63 8.35 14.87
C SER A 254 8.27 9.40 13.82
N SER A 255 8.52 9.09 12.55
CA SER A 255 8.07 9.86 11.40
C SER A 255 6.56 9.76 11.16
N ARG A 256 5.90 8.76 11.76
CA ARG A 256 4.47 8.44 11.57
C ARG A 256 4.10 8.20 10.09
N LEU A 257 5.04 7.74 9.27
CA LEU A 257 4.80 7.53 7.83
C LEU A 257 4.29 6.12 7.48
N SER A 258 4.31 5.18 8.43
CA SER A 258 3.96 3.79 8.15
C SER A 258 2.55 3.58 7.58
N PRO A 259 1.50 4.32 7.98
CA PRO A 259 0.16 4.11 7.41
C PRO A 259 0.14 4.49 5.93
N TYR A 260 0.83 5.59 5.57
CA TYR A 260 0.93 6.05 4.19
C TYR A 260 1.78 5.11 3.33
N PHE A 261 2.83 4.48 3.88
CA PHE A 261 3.55 3.41 3.17
C PHE A 261 2.72 2.13 3.02
N LYS A 262 1.91 1.78 4.03
CA LYS A 262 1.06 0.57 4.02
C LYS A 262 0.00 0.63 2.92
N PHE A 263 -0.68 1.77 2.80
CA PHE A 263 -1.68 2.03 1.77
C PHE A 263 -1.11 2.72 0.52
N GLY A 264 0.21 2.88 0.49
CA GLY A 264 1.01 3.49 -0.59
C GLY A 264 0.47 4.81 -1.10
N CYS A 265 -0.08 5.60 -0.19
CA CYS A 265 -0.32 7.03 -0.36
C CYS A 265 1.01 7.80 -0.42
N LEU A 266 2.10 7.22 0.09
CA LEU A 266 3.45 7.76 0.02
C LEU A 266 4.42 6.74 -0.60
N SER A 267 5.19 7.18 -1.60
CA SER A 267 6.23 6.36 -2.21
C SER A 267 7.46 6.27 -1.33
N VAL A 268 7.90 5.03 -1.12
CA VAL A 268 9.16 4.71 -0.45
C VAL A 268 10.38 5.15 -1.26
N ARG A 269 10.31 5.12 -2.61
CA ARG A 269 11.39 5.61 -3.48
C ARG A 269 11.50 7.12 -3.42
N TYR A 270 10.35 7.82 -3.51
CA TYR A 270 10.30 9.27 -3.37
C TYR A 270 10.93 9.72 -2.05
N VAL A 271 10.50 9.13 -0.93
CA VAL A 271 11.04 9.44 0.39
C VAL A 271 12.54 9.16 0.48
N CYS A 272 13.01 8.01 -0.02
CA CYS A 272 14.44 7.66 0.02
C CYS A 272 15.30 8.70 -0.72
N HIS A 273 14.87 9.12 -1.91
CA HIS A 273 15.58 10.13 -2.71
C HIS A 273 15.52 11.53 -2.09
N GLU A 274 14.36 11.96 -1.59
CA GLU A 274 14.22 13.30 -1.00
C GLU A 274 15.00 13.44 0.32
N VAL A 275 14.98 12.41 1.19
CA VAL A 275 15.76 12.43 2.44
C VAL A 275 17.27 12.56 2.15
N GLN A 276 17.77 11.87 1.13
CA GLN A 276 19.18 11.96 0.72
C GLN A 276 19.55 13.32 0.15
N ARG A 277 18.58 14.08 -0.40
CA ARG A 277 18.79 15.45 -0.91
C ARG A 277 18.89 16.47 0.21
N TYR A 278 18.04 16.38 1.22
CA TYR A 278 17.89 17.44 2.24
C TYR A 278 18.82 17.33 3.43
N ILE A 279 19.33 16.14 3.75
CA ILE A 279 20.01 15.94 5.02
C ILE A 279 21.49 15.62 4.77
N SER A 280 22.37 16.45 5.31
CA SER A 280 23.82 16.33 5.13
C SER A 280 24.48 15.48 6.21
N LYS A 281 23.94 15.45 7.44
CA LYS A 281 24.46 14.58 8.51
C LYS A 281 23.94 13.16 8.40
N ARG A 282 24.88 12.24 8.18
CA ARG A 282 24.62 10.82 7.88
C ARG A 282 23.95 10.04 9.01
N ASP A 283 24.17 10.39 10.28
CA ASP A 283 23.77 9.52 11.40
C ASP A 283 22.25 9.44 11.61
N VAL A 284 21.54 10.58 11.55
CA VAL A 284 20.07 10.61 11.72
C VAL A 284 19.35 10.00 10.52
N ILE A 285 19.85 10.28 9.31
CA ILE A 285 19.36 9.68 8.06
C ILE A 285 19.54 8.17 8.09
N SER A 286 20.70 7.71 8.56
CA SER A 286 21.06 6.30 8.55
C SER A 286 20.06 5.46 9.32
N GLY A 287 19.59 5.93 10.48
CA GLY A 287 18.54 5.24 11.24
C GLY A 287 17.21 5.12 10.47
N PHE A 288 16.79 6.21 9.81
CA PHE A 288 15.55 6.23 9.04
C PHE A 288 15.63 5.35 7.77
N LEU A 289 16.72 5.45 7.01
CA LEU A 289 16.95 4.62 5.82
C LEU A 289 17.06 3.14 6.19
N LYS A 290 17.74 2.80 7.30
CA LYS A 290 17.75 1.43 7.84
C LYS A 290 16.35 0.91 8.16
N GLY A 291 15.44 1.79 8.59
CA GLY A 291 14.02 1.46 8.75
C GLY A 291 13.34 1.08 7.43
N LEU A 292 13.62 1.80 6.34
CA LEU A 292 13.12 1.46 5.01
C LEU A 292 13.76 0.17 4.45
N GLU A 293 15.05 -0.04 4.69
CA GLU A 293 15.75 -1.29 4.35
C GLU A 293 15.13 -2.49 5.08
N THR A 294 14.91 -2.35 6.39
CA THR A 294 14.30 -3.39 7.23
C THR A 294 12.88 -3.70 6.78
N ARG A 295 12.12 -2.70 6.34
CA ARG A 295 10.80 -2.89 5.75
C ARG A 295 10.88 -3.78 4.50
N ASP A 296 11.78 -3.46 3.58
CA ASP A 296 11.92 -4.22 2.33
C ASP A 296 12.44 -5.64 2.59
N PHE A 297 13.30 -5.84 3.58
CA PHE A 297 13.71 -7.16 4.06
C PHE A 297 12.51 -8.03 4.46
N PHE A 298 11.63 -7.52 5.33
CA PHE A 298 10.46 -8.30 5.76
C PHE A 298 9.44 -8.51 4.64
N ILE A 299 9.28 -7.55 3.72
CA ILE A 299 8.45 -7.72 2.52
C ILE A 299 9.01 -8.84 1.64
N MET A 300 10.33 -8.87 1.45
CA MET A 300 11.01 -9.90 0.67
C MET A 300 10.83 -11.29 1.32
N LEU A 301 11.03 -11.42 2.63
CA LEU A 301 10.78 -12.67 3.33
C LEU A 301 9.33 -13.13 3.19
N ALA A 302 8.36 -12.24 3.43
CA ALA A 302 6.93 -12.53 3.27
C ALA A 302 6.55 -12.93 1.83
N SER A 303 7.34 -12.54 0.84
CA SER A 303 7.11 -12.84 -0.58
C SER A 303 7.65 -14.20 -1.03
N ARG A 304 8.50 -14.84 -0.23
CA ARG A 304 9.22 -16.09 -0.58
C ARG A 304 9.02 -17.22 0.42
N ILE A 305 8.81 -16.89 1.68
CA ILE A 305 8.67 -17.88 2.73
C ILE A 305 7.20 -18.31 2.81
N ARG A 306 6.96 -19.59 2.57
CA ARG A 306 5.64 -20.19 2.70
C ARG A 306 5.18 -20.10 4.16
N ASN A 307 3.89 -19.82 4.36
CA ASN A 307 3.28 -19.71 5.69
C ASN A 307 4.00 -18.67 6.57
N TRP A 308 4.56 -17.61 5.98
CA TRP A 308 5.29 -16.55 6.71
C TRP A 308 4.53 -15.99 7.91
N ASP A 309 3.21 -15.92 7.81
CA ASP A 309 2.27 -15.42 8.81
C ASP A 309 1.86 -16.48 9.86
N ARG A 310 2.38 -17.71 9.79
CA ARG A 310 2.01 -18.83 10.67
C ARG A 310 3.24 -19.49 11.27
N ILE A 311 3.03 -20.20 12.38
CA ILE A 311 4.05 -21.09 12.97
C ILE A 311 4.15 -22.37 12.14
N ASN A 312 3.00 -23.03 11.94
CA ASN A 312 2.94 -24.32 11.27
C ASN A 312 3.34 -24.22 9.79
N GLY A 313 4.38 -24.96 9.43
CA GLY A 313 4.87 -25.03 8.05
C GLY A 313 5.64 -23.80 7.59
N ASN A 314 6.09 -22.94 8.52
CA ASN A 314 7.01 -21.85 8.25
C ASN A 314 8.46 -22.31 8.50
N PRO A 315 9.31 -22.43 7.46
CA PRO A 315 10.63 -23.03 7.58
C PRO A 315 11.63 -22.22 8.41
N VAL A 316 11.32 -20.96 8.74
CA VAL A 316 12.20 -20.09 9.55
C VAL A 316 11.61 -19.72 10.90
N CYS A 317 10.41 -20.23 11.23
CA CYS A 317 9.78 -20.03 12.53
C CYS A 317 10.11 -21.20 13.45
N LEU A 318 10.43 -20.90 14.71
CA LEU A 318 10.59 -21.94 15.73
C LEU A 318 9.22 -22.53 16.08
N ASP A 319 9.13 -23.85 16.09
CA ASP A 319 7.95 -24.58 16.56
C ASP A 319 7.92 -24.56 18.09
N ILE A 320 7.31 -23.51 18.64
CA ILE A 320 7.14 -23.31 20.07
C ILE A 320 5.73 -23.76 20.45
N PRO A 321 5.58 -24.70 21.41
CA PRO A 321 4.28 -25.13 21.90
C PRO A 321 3.69 -24.07 22.83
N TRP A 322 3.16 -22.99 22.25
CA TRP A 322 2.52 -21.91 23.00
C TRP A 322 1.30 -22.41 23.77
N GLU A 323 1.12 -21.92 25.00
CA GLU A 323 -0.05 -22.23 25.82
C GLU A 323 -1.31 -21.57 25.24
N GLU A 324 -2.36 -22.36 25.02
CA GLU A 324 -3.67 -21.84 24.63
C GLU A 324 -4.48 -21.40 25.86
N ASN A 325 -4.31 -20.14 26.26
CA ASN A 325 -5.03 -19.54 27.38
C ASN A 325 -5.91 -18.36 26.92
N SER A 326 -7.18 -18.66 26.64
CA SER A 326 -8.13 -17.66 26.11
C SER A 326 -8.41 -16.51 27.08
N GLU A 327 -8.35 -16.76 28.39
CA GLU A 327 -8.58 -15.75 29.42
C GLU A 327 -7.39 -14.77 29.50
N TYR A 328 -6.16 -15.26 29.49
CA TYR A 328 -4.97 -14.40 29.44
C TYR A 328 -4.94 -13.55 28.18
N LEU A 329 -5.25 -14.16 27.03
CA LEU A 329 -5.34 -13.43 25.77
C LEU A 329 -6.42 -12.33 25.82
N LYS A 330 -7.56 -12.61 26.45
CA LYS A 330 -8.65 -11.63 26.63
C LYS A 330 -8.22 -10.48 27.55
N GLN A 331 -7.61 -10.78 28.69
CA GLN A 331 -7.12 -9.77 29.63
C GLN A 331 -6.05 -8.88 28.99
N PHE A 332 -5.10 -9.48 28.25
CA PHE A 332 -4.12 -8.74 27.47
C PHE A 332 -4.80 -7.85 26.43
N ARG A 333 -5.66 -8.39 25.55
CA ARG A 333 -6.40 -7.59 24.55
C ARG A 333 -7.24 -6.47 25.17
N GLN A 334 -7.69 -6.62 26.42
CA GLN A 334 -8.45 -5.60 27.13
C GLN A 334 -7.59 -4.54 27.82
N GLY A 335 -6.27 -4.77 27.99
CA GLY A 335 -5.42 -3.92 28.82
C GLY A 335 -5.79 -4.05 30.30
N LYS A 336 -6.07 -5.29 30.74
CA LYS A 336 -6.46 -5.63 32.12
C LYS A 336 -5.60 -6.76 32.68
N THR A 337 -4.30 -6.72 32.37
CA THR A 337 -3.32 -7.70 32.84
C THR A 337 -2.98 -7.53 34.32
N GLY A 338 -3.29 -6.36 34.91
CA GLY A 338 -2.90 -6.01 36.27
C GLY A 338 -1.49 -5.41 36.36
N PHE A 339 -0.78 -5.30 35.22
CA PHE A 339 0.52 -4.64 35.12
C PHE A 339 0.34 -3.25 34.49
N PRO A 340 0.42 -2.15 35.28
CA PRO A 340 0.07 -0.81 34.81
C PRO A 340 0.79 -0.37 33.53
N TRP A 341 2.06 -0.75 33.37
CA TRP A 341 2.83 -0.43 32.16
C TRP A 341 2.30 -1.14 30.90
N ILE A 342 1.92 -2.43 31.01
CA ILE A 342 1.36 -3.19 29.88
C ILE A 342 -0.01 -2.63 29.54
N ASP A 343 -0.85 -2.45 30.55
CA ASP A 343 -2.22 -1.98 30.40
C ASP A 343 -2.27 -0.57 29.78
N ALA A 344 -1.36 0.33 30.19
CA ALA A 344 -1.22 1.65 29.59
C ALA A 344 -0.80 1.60 28.12
N ASN A 345 0.11 0.71 27.73
CA ASN A 345 0.52 0.56 26.32
C ASN A 345 -0.60 0.00 25.45
N ILE A 346 -1.43 -0.91 25.98
CA ILE A 346 -2.59 -1.46 25.25
C ILE A 346 -3.70 -0.42 25.13
N ALA A 347 -3.94 0.38 26.18
CA ALA A 347 -4.83 1.53 26.11
C ALA A 347 -4.35 2.55 25.07
N LYS A 348 -3.05 2.85 25.06
CA LYS A 348 -2.40 3.71 24.05
C LYS A 348 -2.54 3.12 22.63
N LEU A 349 -2.37 1.81 22.45
CA LEU A 349 -2.56 1.14 21.14
C LEU A 349 -3.99 1.30 20.62
N LYS A 350 -4.99 1.21 21.51
CA LYS A 350 -6.40 1.41 21.18
C LYS A 350 -6.76 2.87 20.92
N GLN A 351 -6.15 3.81 21.65
CA GLN A 351 -6.48 5.23 21.59
C GLN A 351 -5.70 5.98 20.48
N GLU A 352 -4.40 5.72 20.36
CA GLU A 352 -3.52 6.38 19.38
C GLU A 352 -3.52 5.71 18.01
N ASP A 353 -4.39 4.71 17.79
CA ASP A 353 -4.51 4.04 16.50
C ASP A 353 -3.17 3.49 15.96
N LYS A 354 -2.21 3.18 16.85
CA LYS A 354 -0.97 2.48 16.49
C LYS A 354 -1.23 1.09 15.92
N VAL A 355 -2.49 0.64 15.85
CA VAL A 355 -2.94 -0.45 15.00
C VAL A 355 -2.50 -0.26 13.54
N LEU A 356 -2.33 0.97 13.04
CA LEU A 356 -1.76 1.25 11.71
C LEU A 356 -0.22 1.11 11.64
N GLU A 357 0.51 1.35 12.74
CA GLU A 357 1.96 1.11 12.88
C GLU A 357 2.29 -0.36 13.19
N ALA A 358 1.53 -1.01 14.08
CA ALA A 358 1.75 -2.38 14.55
C ALA A 358 1.37 -3.46 13.52
N ASN A 359 0.35 -3.21 12.67
CA ASN A 359 0.00 -4.13 11.59
C ASN A 359 0.96 -4.06 10.37
N ALA A 360 2.01 -3.24 10.42
CA ALA A 360 3.10 -3.29 9.45
C ALA A 360 4.09 -4.44 9.74
N VAL A 361 4.06 -5.02 10.95
CA VAL A 361 4.98 -6.09 11.36
C VAL A 361 4.24 -7.33 11.91
N THR A 362 2.93 -7.28 12.15
CA THR A 362 2.26 -8.45 12.74
C THR A 362 0.81 -8.53 12.33
N LYS A 363 0.42 -9.61 11.64
CA LYS A 363 -0.84 -10.28 11.90
C LYS A 363 -0.58 -11.78 11.96
N VAL A 364 -0.32 -12.20 13.20
CA VAL A 364 -0.65 -13.50 13.78
C VAL A 364 -2.18 -13.55 13.88
N GLN A 365 -2.80 -14.50 13.20
CA GLN A 365 -3.95 -15.27 13.70
C GLN A 365 -4.01 -16.62 13.02
#